data_AF-A0A926DB35-F1
#
_entry.id   AF-A0A926DB35-F1
#
_cell.length_a   1.000
_cell.length_b   1.000
_cell.length_c   1.000
_cell.angle_alpha   90.00
_cell.angle_beta   90.00
_cell.angle_gamma   90.00
#
_symmetry.space_group_name_H-M   'P 1'
#
loop_
_entity.id
_entity.type
_entity.pdbx_description
1 polymer ?
#
loop_
_entity_poly.entity_id
_entity_poly.type
_entity_poly.pdbx_seq_one_letter_code
_entity_poly.pdbx_strand_id
1 'polypeptide(L)'
;MHNALYVAVSKTDICQICNEKGYRTKSGKPFFVNALRHILSNPVYTGKYLYNGEIARACPRIISDELFQKCADRTELNRALRGQKQLDDVHYILTGKLFCGYCGNLMTGDMGTGRNGTRYYYYTCHRKKKNRDCQKKSEKKDFIEWYVVEQTIAYILDPARIEYIAEQIVESYRDEFSESKIEEYEKAIKRLDAELDKYVDSLLSTTNDAVIKKINARADLLEAQKKTQKVNS
;
A
#
# COMPACT_ATOMS: atom_id res chain seq x y z
N MET A 1 -23.51 -13.84 9.62
CA MET A 1 -22.44 -13.52 10.59
C MET A 1 -21.27 -12.94 9.81
N HIS A 2 -21.49 -11.75 9.25
CA HIS A 2 -20.97 -10.49 9.78
C HIS A 2 -19.46 -10.39 9.59
N ASN A 3 -19.10 -9.61 8.57
CA ASN A 3 -17.83 -8.92 8.37
C ASN A 3 -16.87 -9.09 9.54
N ALA A 4 -16.05 -10.14 9.46
CA ALA A 4 -14.82 -10.17 10.20
C ALA A 4 -14.08 -8.90 9.78
N LEU A 5 -13.99 -7.96 10.72
CA LEU A 5 -13.00 -6.90 10.74
C LEU A 5 -11.72 -7.40 10.05
N TYR A 6 -11.07 -6.53 9.29
CA TYR A 6 -9.75 -6.73 8.70
C TYR A 6 -8.71 -7.05 9.80
N VAL A 7 -8.81 -8.25 10.38
CA VAL A 7 -7.76 -8.91 11.14
C VAL A 7 -6.64 -9.06 10.13
N ALA A 8 -5.43 -8.67 10.51
CA ALA A 8 -4.28 -8.78 9.63
C ALA A 8 -3.94 -10.26 9.40
N VAL A 9 -4.69 -10.91 8.50
CA VAL A 9 -4.52 -12.31 8.13
C VAL A 9 -3.16 -12.46 7.47
N SER A 10 -2.32 -13.33 8.02
CA SER A 10 -0.98 -13.53 7.48
C SER A 10 -1.04 -14.27 6.14
N LYS A 11 0.01 -14.16 5.32
CA LYS A 11 0.08 -14.93 4.05
C LYS A 11 -0.02 -16.45 4.30
N THR A 12 0.47 -16.92 5.45
CA THR A 12 0.34 -18.29 5.93
C THR A 12 -1.12 -18.66 6.20
N ASP A 13 -1.86 -17.81 6.93
CA ASP A 13 -3.27 -18.06 7.24
C ASP A 13 -4.12 -18.04 5.97
N ILE A 14 -3.83 -17.14 5.02
CA ILE A 14 -4.51 -17.13 3.71
C ILE A 14 -4.28 -18.46 2.98
N CYS A 15 -3.03 -18.97 2.96
CA CYS A 15 -2.75 -20.27 2.36
C CYS A 15 -3.50 -21.41 3.06
N GLN A 16 -3.56 -21.39 4.40
CA GLN A 16 -4.30 -22.38 5.18
C GLN A 16 -5.80 -22.36 4.84
N ILE A 17 -6.43 -21.18 4.87
CA ILE A 17 -7.85 -21.00 4.50
C ILE A 17 -8.10 -21.50 3.08
N CYS A 18 -7.22 -21.19 2.13
CA CYS A 18 -7.34 -21.68 0.75
C CYS A 18 -7.25 -23.21 0.68
N ASN A 19 -6.35 -23.82 1.44
CA ASN A 19 -6.13 -25.26 1.44
C ASN A 19 -7.29 -26.02 2.10
N GLU A 20 -7.81 -25.50 3.22
CA GLU A 20 -8.98 -26.02 3.95
C GLU A 20 -10.24 -25.97 3.07
N LYS A 21 -10.41 -24.90 2.30
CA LYS A 21 -11.49 -24.78 1.30
C LYS A 21 -11.30 -25.66 0.06
N GLY A 22 -10.21 -26.42 -0.02
CA GLY A 22 -9.95 -27.33 -1.15
C GLY A 22 -9.36 -26.64 -2.39
N TYR A 23 -9.05 -25.34 -2.36
CA TYR A 23 -8.40 -24.68 -3.49
C TYR A 23 -6.98 -25.20 -3.67
N ARG A 24 -6.57 -25.40 -4.93
CA ARG A 24 -5.23 -25.89 -5.31
C ARG A 24 -4.60 -24.98 -6.36
N THR A 25 -3.27 -25.03 -6.41
CA THR A 25 -2.49 -24.35 -7.46
C THR A 25 -2.76 -24.98 -8.83
N LYS A 26 -2.34 -24.32 -9.92
CA LYS A 26 -2.46 -24.84 -11.29
C LYS A 26 -1.89 -26.26 -11.47
N SER A 27 -0.87 -26.62 -10.69
CA SER A 27 -0.24 -27.95 -10.70
C SER A 27 -0.90 -28.95 -9.74
N GLY A 28 -2.06 -28.66 -9.16
CA GLY A 28 -2.78 -29.51 -8.21
C GLY A 28 -2.21 -29.52 -6.79
N LYS A 29 -1.11 -28.80 -6.53
CA LYS A 29 -0.47 -28.75 -5.20
C LYS A 29 -1.18 -27.78 -4.25
N PRO A 30 -1.07 -27.98 -2.91
CA PRO A 30 -1.54 -27.02 -1.92
C PRO A 30 -0.96 -25.62 -2.14
N PHE A 31 -1.69 -24.58 -1.73
CA PHE A 31 -1.20 -23.21 -1.66
C PHE A 31 -0.10 -23.09 -0.62
N PHE A 32 0.96 -22.37 -0.99
CA PHE A 32 2.08 -22.01 -0.12
C PHE A 32 2.42 -20.54 -0.33
N VAL A 33 3.12 -19.95 0.64
CA VAL A 33 3.35 -18.50 0.74
C VAL A 33 3.97 -17.89 -0.53
N ASN A 34 4.91 -18.60 -1.17
CA ASN A 34 5.55 -18.11 -2.39
C ASN A 34 4.56 -18.04 -3.57
N ALA A 35 3.65 -19.01 -3.70
CA ALA A 35 2.61 -18.96 -4.71
C ALA A 35 1.69 -17.75 -4.49
N LEU A 36 1.27 -17.52 -3.25
CA LEU A 36 0.44 -16.36 -2.91
C LEU A 36 1.18 -15.03 -3.17
N ARG A 37 2.48 -14.96 -2.87
CA ARG A 37 3.30 -13.78 -3.17
C ARG A 37 3.30 -13.48 -4.67
N HIS A 38 3.47 -14.48 -5.53
CA HIS A 38 3.42 -14.28 -6.99
C HIS A 38 2.04 -13.81 -7.45
N ILE A 39 0.96 -14.36 -6.88
CA ILE A 39 -0.40 -13.93 -7.21
C ILE A 39 -0.62 -12.47 -6.83
N LEU A 40 -0.28 -12.07 -5.61
CA LEU A 40 -0.50 -10.71 -5.12
C LEU A 40 0.32 -9.64 -5.86
N SER A 41 1.42 -10.01 -6.52
CA SER A 41 2.29 -9.09 -7.26
C SER A 41 2.15 -9.18 -8.79
N ASN A 42 1.23 -9.99 -9.32
CA ASN A 42 1.14 -10.20 -10.76
C ASN A 42 0.26 -9.12 -11.43
N PRO A 43 0.82 -8.24 -12.29
CA PRO A 43 0.07 -7.18 -12.95
C PRO A 43 -0.96 -7.70 -13.97
N VAL A 44 -0.94 -8.99 -14.31
CA VAL A 44 -1.99 -9.59 -15.16
C VAL A 44 -3.38 -9.35 -14.58
N TYR A 45 -3.53 -9.31 -13.26
CA TYR A 45 -4.82 -9.09 -12.61
C TYR A 45 -5.37 -7.67 -12.80
N THR A 46 -4.52 -6.68 -13.11
CA THR A 46 -4.95 -5.31 -13.48
C THR A 46 -5.19 -5.14 -14.99
N GLY A 47 -5.02 -6.22 -15.76
CA GLY A 47 -5.19 -6.27 -17.22
C GLY A 47 -3.89 -6.09 -18.01
N LYS A 48 -2.73 -6.08 -17.34
CA LYS A 48 -1.41 -5.82 -17.94
C LYS A 48 -0.56 -7.08 -17.92
N TYR A 49 -0.35 -7.73 -19.06
CA TYR A 49 0.59 -8.84 -19.15
C TYR A 49 1.98 -8.33 -19.54
N LEU A 50 2.96 -8.52 -18.65
CA LEU A 50 4.33 -8.10 -18.88
C LEU A 50 5.17 -9.23 -19.50
N TYR A 51 5.97 -8.91 -20.52
CA TYR A 51 7.04 -9.74 -21.05
C TYR A 51 8.30 -8.90 -21.12
N ASN A 52 9.40 -9.36 -20.53
CA ASN A 52 10.66 -8.60 -20.40
C ASN A 52 10.50 -7.18 -19.85
N GLY A 53 9.51 -6.94 -18.99
CA GLY A 53 9.25 -5.63 -18.39
C GLY A 53 8.32 -4.72 -19.19
N GLU A 54 7.92 -5.12 -20.41
CA GLU A 54 7.02 -4.35 -21.28
C GLU A 54 5.63 -4.97 -21.33
N ILE A 55 4.60 -4.15 -21.56
CA ILE A 55 3.22 -4.63 -21.72
C ILE A 55 3.11 -5.32 -23.08
N ALA A 56 3.11 -6.66 -23.06
CA ALA A 56 3.04 -7.46 -24.27
C ALA A 56 1.62 -7.76 -24.74
N ARG A 57 0.62 -7.75 -23.84
CA ARG A 57 -0.81 -7.89 -24.22
C ARG A 57 -1.75 -7.32 -23.19
N ALA A 58 -2.92 -6.88 -23.66
CA ALA A 58 -4.08 -6.59 -22.83
C ALA A 58 -4.75 -7.89 -22.36
N CYS A 59 -5.17 -7.94 -21.10
CA CYS A 59 -5.91 -9.06 -20.51
C CYS A 59 -7.18 -8.56 -19.85
N PRO A 60 -8.22 -9.40 -19.68
CA PRO A 60 -9.39 -9.06 -18.89
C PRO A 60 -8.97 -8.65 -17.47
N ARG A 61 -9.41 -7.46 -17.05
CA ARG A 61 -9.12 -6.92 -15.73
C ARG A 61 -9.96 -7.65 -14.68
N ILE A 62 -9.32 -8.13 -13.60
CA ILE A 62 -10.00 -8.79 -12.48
C ILE A 62 -10.08 -7.85 -11.27
N ILE A 63 -9.08 -6.99 -11.07
CA ILE A 63 -9.01 -6.02 -9.96
C ILE A 63 -8.62 -4.62 -10.46
N SER A 64 -8.95 -3.57 -9.70
CA SER A 64 -8.53 -2.20 -10.01
C SER A 64 -7.03 -1.97 -9.73
N ASP A 65 -6.43 -1.00 -10.41
CA ASP A 65 -5.04 -0.58 -10.14
C ASP A 65 -4.89 -0.07 -8.69
N GLU A 66 -5.90 0.61 -8.15
CA GLU A 66 -5.92 1.08 -6.76
C GLU A 66 -5.85 -0.07 -5.75
N LEU A 67 -6.63 -1.14 -5.95
CA LEU A 67 -6.62 -2.30 -5.06
C LEU A 67 -5.29 -3.06 -5.15
N PHE A 68 -4.70 -3.14 -6.34
CA PHE A 68 -3.37 -3.72 -6.54
C PHE A 68 -2.29 -2.92 -5.82
N GLN A 69 -2.35 -1.58 -5.90
CA GLN A 69 -1.42 -0.70 -5.20
C GLN A 69 -1.53 -0.85 -3.68
N LYS A 70 -2.75 -0.89 -3.12
CA LYS A 70 -2.97 -1.16 -1.68
C LYS A 70 -2.32 -2.47 -1.22
N CYS A 71 -2.38 -3.53 -2.06
CA CYS A 71 -1.70 -4.80 -1.76
C CYS A 71 -0.17 -4.68 -1.77
N ALA A 72 0.38 -3.89 -2.69
CA ALA A 72 1.81 -3.60 -2.77
C ALA A 72 2.28 -2.80 -1.55
N ASP A 73 1.59 -1.71 -1.21
CA ASP A 73 1.89 -0.87 -0.04
C ASP A 73 1.85 -1.69 1.25
N ARG A 74 0.83 -2.55 1.41
CA ARG A 74 0.74 -3.46 2.56
C ARG A 74 1.89 -4.45 2.61
N THR A 75 2.35 -4.94 1.45
CA THR A 75 3.49 -5.86 1.39
C THR A 75 4.79 -5.15 1.76
N GLU A 76 4.96 -3.89 1.36
CA GLU A 76 6.14 -3.08 1.70
C GLU A 76 6.15 -2.71 3.19
N LEU A 77 5.01 -2.29 3.76
CA LEU A 77 4.84 -2.08 5.19
C LEU A 77 5.20 -3.34 5.99
N ASN A 78 4.67 -4.50 5.57
CA ASN A 78 5.00 -5.77 6.20
C ASN A 78 6.49 -6.13 6.04
N ARG A 79 7.14 -5.70 4.95
CA ARG A 79 8.58 -5.87 4.73
C ARG A 79 9.39 -5.01 5.68
N ALA A 80 9.01 -3.75 5.87
CA ALA A 80 9.65 -2.83 6.83
C ALA A 80 9.53 -3.33 8.28
N LEU A 81 8.44 -4.04 8.60
CA LEU A 81 8.22 -4.66 9.91
C LEU A 81 8.93 -6.02 10.07
N ARG A 82 9.60 -6.56 9.04
CA ARG A 82 10.33 -7.84 9.14
C ARG A 82 11.47 -7.74 10.16
N GLY A 83 11.50 -8.69 11.09
CA GLY A 83 12.46 -8.72 12.20
C GLY A 83 11.83 -8.42 13.56
N GLN A 84 10.63 -7.85 13.59
CA GLN A 84 9.76 -7.85 14.78
C GLN A 84 9.02 -9.19 14.86
N LYS A 85 9.78 -10.27 15.10
CA LYS A 85 9.21 -11.62 15.22
C LYS A 85 8.23 -11.62 16.39
N GLN A 86 6.95 -11.94 16.14
CA GLN A 86 6.01 -12.28 17.23
C GLN A 86 6.64 -13.45 18.00
N LEU A 87 6.91 -13.22 19.28
CA LEU A 87 7.45 -14.22 20.19
C LEU A 87 6.27 -15.06 20.68
N ASP A 88 6.16 -16.28 20.17
CA ASP A 88 5.10 -17.26 20.48
C ASP A 88 3.67 -16.77 20.15
N ASP A 89 2.66 -17.57 20.51
CA ASP A 89 1.21 -17.36 20.35
C ASP A 89 0.67 -16.10 21.10
N VAL A 90 1.55 -15.19 21.48
CA VAL A 90 1.26 -14.04 22.34
C VAL A 90 1.22 -12.78 21.48
N HIS A 91 0.02 -12.21 21.39
CA HIS A 91 -0.22 -11.04 20.56
C HIS A 91 0.16 -9.74 21.28
N TYR A 92 1.11 -8.99 20.72
CA TYR A 92 1.50 -7.63 21.18
C TYR A 92 0.78 -6.55 20.34
N ILE A 93 -0.30 -5.95 20.87
CA ILE A 93 -1.18 -5.04 20.09
C ILE A 93 -0.51 -3.70 19.71
N LEU A 94 0.50 -3.28 20.49
CA LEU A 94 1.24 -2.02 20.29
C LEU A 94 2.50 -2.20 19.44
N THR A 95 2.71 -3.38 18.85
CA THR A 95 3.81 -3.63 17.91
C THR A 95 3.75 -2.63 16.76
N GLY A 96 4.86 -1.93 16.52
CA GLY A 96 4.97 -0.87 15.50
C GLY A 96 4.28 0.45 15.85
N LYS A 97 3.63 0.57 17.02
CA LYS A 97 2.95 1.80 17.47
C LYS A 97 3.64 2.47 18.65
N LEU A 98 4.34 1.69 19.48
CA LEU A 98 4.96 2.19 20.70
C LEU A 98 6.39 2.70 20.46
N PHE A 99 6.65 3.95 20.85
CA PHE A 99 7.95 4.59 20.75
C PHE A 99 8.54 4.87 22.14
N CYS A 100 9.87 4.82 22.23
CA CYS A 100 10.59 5.09 23.46
C CYS A 100 10.72 6.61 23.69
N GLY A 101 10.10 7.14 24.75
CA GLY A 101 10.17 8.57 25.08
C GLY A 101 11.57 9.12 25.39
N TYR A 102 12.58 8.27 25.58
CA TYR A 102 13.96 8.72 25.85
C TYR A 102 14.78 8.89 24.58
N CYS A 103 14.58 8.02 23.59
CA CYS A 103 15.47 7.97 22.42
C CYS A 103 14.71 7.95 21.08
N GLY A 104 13.39 8.09 21.09
CA GLY A 104 12.52 8.11 19.91
C GLY A 104 12.42 6.79 19.15
N ASN A 105 13.22 5.78 19.49
CA ASN A 105 13.22 4.50 18.78
C ASN A 105 12.02 3.62 19.16
N LEU A 106 11.62 2.75 18.23
CA LEU A 106 10.53 1.80 18.43
C LEU A 106 10.78 0.88 19.64
N MET A 107 9.69 0.53 20.33
CA MET A 107 9.67 -0.50 21.37
C MET A 107 9.13 -1.81 20.78
N THR A 108 9.77 -2.91 21.12
CA THR A 108 9.46 -4.26 20.61
C THR A 108 8.99 -5.17 21.73
N GLY A 109 8.07 -6.09 21.42
CA GLY A 109 7.68 -7.15 22.34
C GLY A 109 8.86 -8.01 22.78
N ASP A 110 8.89 -8.36 24.05
CA ASP A 110 9.99 -9.06 24.71
C ASP A 110 9.44 -10.02 25.75
N MET A 111 10.11 -11.16 25.93
CA MET A 111 9.67 -12.21 26.85
C MET A 111 10.81 -12.56 27.81
N GLY A 112 10.47 -12.71 29.09
CA GLY A 112 11.37 -13.26 30.10
C GLY A 112 10.75 -14.49 30.75
N THR A 113 11.54 -15.55 30.93
CA THR A 113 11.12 -16.76 31.65
C THR A 113 11.71 -16.72 33.06
N GLY A 114 10.84 -16.78 34.08
CA GLY A 114 11.23 -16.87 35.47
C GLY A 114 11.79 -18.26 35.82
N ARG A 115 12.43 -18.36 36.99
CA ARG A 115 13.02 -19.63 37.48
C ARG A 115 12.01 -20.77 37.59
N ASN A 116 10.74 -20.46 37.83
CA ASN A 116 9.65 -21.43 37.96
C ASN A 116 8.99 -21.77 36.61
N GLY A 117 9.57 -21.35 35.48
CA GLY A 117 9.00 -21.54 34.14
C GLY A 117 7.89 -20.56 33.77
N THR A 118 7.45 -19.69 34.68
CA THR A 118 6.47 -18.63 34.41
C THR A 118 7.02 -17.64 33.38
N ARG A 119 6.27 -17.41 32.31
CA ARG A 119 6.61 -16.44 31.26
C ARG A 119 6.05 -15.07 31.59
N TYR A 120 6.83 -14.04 31.34
CA TYR A 120 6.47 -12.64 31.52
C TYR A 120 6.69 -11.88 30.21
N TYR A 121 5.78 -10.95 29.91
CA TYR A 121 5.76 -10.23 28.64
C TYR A 121 5.95 -8.73 28.86
N TYR A 122 6.81 -8.14 28.03
CA TYR A 122 7.22 -6.75 28.17
C TYR A 122 7.33 -6.07 26.82
N TYR A 123 7.30 -4.74 26.82
CA TYR A 123 7.80 -3.91 25.72
C TYR A 123 9.18 -3.37 26.11
N THR A 124 10.19 -3.69 25.30
CA THR A 124 11.57 -3.24 25.50
C THR A 124 11.97 -2.32 24.35
N CYS A 125 12.64 -1.20 24.66
CA CYS A 125 13.20 -0.31 23.63
C CYS A 125 14.22 -1.05 22.74
N HIS A 126 14.08 -0.93 21.42
CA HIS A 126 14.97 -1.59 20.46
C HIS A 126 16.44 -1.20 20.67
N ARG A 127 16.72 0.09 20.91
CA ARG A 127 18.08 0.62 21.15
C ARG A 127 18.70 0.01 22.42
N LYS A 128 17.93 -0.06 23.51
CA LYS A 128 18.35 -0.76 24.74
C LYS A 128 18.67 -2.24 24.49
N LYS A 129 17.81 -2.95 23.77
CA LYS A 129 17.97 -4.38 23.51
C LYS A 129 19.16 -4.68 22.61
N LYS A 130 19.34 -3.90 21.54
CA LYS A 130 20.37 -4.13 20.51
C LYS A 130 21.71 -3.48 20.85
N ASN A 131 21.70 -2.21 21.24
CA ASN A 131 22.90 -1.38 21.41
C ASN A 131 23.24 -1.11 22.89
N ARG A 132 22.32 -1.40 23.84
CA ARG A 132 22.47 -1.14 25.28
C ARG A 132 22.77 0.33 25.63
N ASP A 133 22.42 1.25 24.73
CA ASP A 133 22.68 2.70 24.82
C ASP A 133 21.50 3.50 25.41
N CYS A 134 20.36 2.85 25.65
CA CYS A 134 19.14 3.48 26.17
C CYS A 134 18.80 2.98 27.57
N GLN A 135 18.59 3.92 28.50
CA GLN A 135 18.32 3.64 29.92
C GLN A 135 16.84 3.37 30.24
N LYS A 136 15.97 3.37 29.24
CA LYS A 136 14.53 3.14 29.42
C LYS A 136 14.26 1.75 30.01
N LYS A 137 13.55 1.66 31.14
CA LYS A 137 13.08 0.38 31.70
C LYS A 137 12.04 -0.28 30.78
N SER A 138 12.07 -1.61 30.73
CA SER A 138 11.09 -2.38 29.97
C SER A 138 9.74 -2.31 30.67
N GLU A 139 8.68 -2.11 29.91
CA GLU A 139 7.32 -1.92 30.43
C GLU A 139 6.54 -3.22 30.38
N LYS A 140 5.72 -3.51 31.40
CA LYS A 140 4.86 -4.69 31.41
C LYS A 140 3.83 -4.58 30.28
N LYS A 141 3.71 -5.63 29.47
CA LYS A 141 2.79 -5.70 28.32
C LYS A 141 1.37 -5.35 28.75
N ASP A 142 0.83 -6.06 29.74
CA ASP A 142 -0.59 -5.94 30.09
C ASP A 142 -0.95 -4.56 30.62
N PHE A 143 -0.07 -3.94 31.42
CA PHE A 143 -0.28 -2.61 31.95
C PHE A 143 -0.32 -1.54 30.86
N ILE A 144 0.68 -1.53 29.96
CA ILE A 144 0.76 -0.49 28.93
C ILE A 144 -0.32 -0.67 27.86
N GLU A 145 -0.68 -1.92 27.54
CA GLU A 145 -1.79 -2.20 26.62
C GLU A 145 -3.12 -1.77 27.21
N TRP A 146 -3.41 -2.14 28.47
CA TRP A 146 -4.60 -1.67 29.16
C TRP A 146 -4.66 -0.14 29.19
N TYR A 147 -3.58 0.52 29.59
CA TYR A 147 -3.53 1.98 29.69
C TYR A 147 -3.81 2.64 28.34
N VAL A 148 -3.16 2.19 27.25
CA VAL A 148 -3.37 2.77 25.92
C VAL A 148 -4.81 2.55 25.45
N VAL A 149 -5.38 1.36 25.67
CA VAL A 149 -6.77 1.07 25.31
C VAL A 149 -7.74 1.95 26.08
N GLU A 150 -7.55 2.04 27.40
CA GLU A 150 -8.41 2.84 28.28
C GLU A 150 -8.37 4.33 27.90
N GLN A 151 -7.18 4.89 27.66
CA GLN A 151 -7.04 6.27 27.22
C GLN A 151 -7.63 6.49 25.82
N THR A 152 -7.53 5.50 24.93
CA THR A 152 -8.15 5.61 23.60
C THR A 152 -9.67 5.71 23.73
N ILE A 153 -10.28 4.89 24.58
CA ILE A 153 -11.73 4.91 24.81
C ILE A 153 -12.16 6.21 25.50
N ALA A 154 -11.48 6.59 26.58
CA ALA A 154 -11.89 7.72 27.41
C ALA A 154 -11.61 9.09 26.78
N TYR A 155 -10.55 9.20 25.97
CA TYR A 155 -10.07 10.49 25.48
C TYR A 155 -10.24 10.65 23.97
N ILE A 156 -9.90 9.64 23.18
CA ILE A 156 -9.87 9.73 21.70
C ILE A 156 -11.25 9.47 21.10
N LEU A 157 -11.99 8.48 21.62
CA LEU A 157 -13.29 8.09 21.10
C LEU A 157 -14.46 8.90 21.70
N ASP A 158 -14.17 9.96 22.44
CA ASP A 158 -15.16 10.95 22.88
C ASP A 158 -15.68 11.75 21.67
N PRO A 159 -17.00 11.88 21.45
CA PRO A 159 -17.56 12.53 20.26
C PRO A 159 -17.00 13.93 20.00
N ALA A 160 -16.83 14.75 21.06
CA ALA A 160 -16.31 16.10 20.92
C ALA A 160 -14.83 16.08 20.49
N ARG A 161 -14.04 15.13 21.00
CA ARG A 161 -12.65 14.99 20.54
C ARG A 161 -12.54 14.39 19.13
N ILE A 162 -13.44 13.49 18.73
CA ILE A 162 -13.47 12.97 17.35
C ILE A 162 -13.66 14.13 16.36
N GLU A 163 -14.64 15.00 16.61
CA GLU A 163 -14.90 16.18 15.78
C GLU A 163 -13.68 17.11 15.74
N TYR A 164 -13.09 17.42 16.90
CA TYR A 164 -11.86 18.21 16.96
C TYR A 164 -10.71 17.61 16.15
N ILE A 165 -10.46 16.29 16.28
CA ILE A 165 -9.40 15.61 15.52
C ILE A 165 -9.69 15.68 14.02
N ALA A 166 -10.95 15.48 13.60
CA ALA A 166 -11.35 15.56 12.20
C ALA A 166 -11.09 16.97 11.63
N GLU A 167 -11.44 18.02 12.36
CA GLU A 167 -11.16 19.41 11.98
C GLU A 167 -9.65 19.65 11.83
N GLN A 168 -8.84 19.22 12.79
CA GLN A 168 -7.38 19.37 12.71
C GLN A 168 -6.77 18.60 11.54
N ILE A 169 -7.29 17.41 11.21
CA ILE A 169 -6.86 16.67 10.03
C ILE A 169 -7.19 17.46 8.77
N VAL A 170 -8.42 17.96 8.64
CA VAL A 170 -8.84 18.77 7.47
C VAL A 170 -7.95 20.01 7.33
N GLU A 171 -7.62 20.67 8.43
CA GLU A 171 -6.73 21.84 8.41
C GLU A 171 -5.31 21.46 7.99
N SER A 172 -4.74 20.38 8.53
CA SER A 172 -3.43 19.90 8.11
C SER A 172 -3.39 19.51 6.62
N TYR A 173 -4.49 18.96 6.10
CA TYR A 173 -4.63 18.70 4.67
C TYR A 173 -4.68 20.00 3.87
N ARG A 174 -5.37 21.05 4.33
CA ARG A 174 -5.35 22.36 3.66
C ARG A 174 -3.96 22.97 3.63
N ASP A 175 -3.21 22.85 4.72
CA ASP A 175 -1.84 23.37 4.79
C ASP A 175 -0.87 22.61 3.86
N GLU A 176 -0.93 21.28 3.84
CA GLU A 176 -0.08 20.46 2.95
C GLU A 176 -0.50 20.55 1.46
N PHE A 177 -1.80 20.73 1.21
CA PHE A 177 -2.40 20.99 -0.10
C PHE A 177 -2.72 22.48 -0.28
N SER A 178 -1.86 23.37 0.22
CA SER A 178 -1.95 24.78 -0.16
C SER A 178 -2.09 24.85 -1.68
N GLU A 179 -3.02 25.67 -2.17
CA GLU A 179 -3.38 25.84 -3.59
C GLU A 179 -2.17 25.93 -4.54
N SER A 180 -1.00 26.31 -4.03
CA SER A 180 0.29 26.32 -4.72
C SER A 180 0.60 25.07 -5.56
N LYS A 181 0.44 23.85 -5.04
CA LYS A 181 0.76 22.63 -5.82
C LYS A 181 -0.25 22.40 -6.93
N ILE A 182 -1.53 22.66 -6.66
CA ILE A 182 -2.60 22.51 -7.67
C ILE A 182 -2.37 23.53 -8.78
N GLU A 183 -2.10 24.79 -8.44
CA GLU A 183 -1.75 25.84 -9.39
C GLU A 183 -0.48 25.54 -10.19
N GLU A 184 0.54 24.95 -9.56
CA GLU A 184 1.77 24.51 -10.24
C GLU A 184 1.48 23.40 -11.25
N TYR A 185 0.66 22.41 -10.89
CA TYR A 185 0.23 21.36 -11.82
C TYR A 185 -0.62 21.92 -12.96
N GLU A 186 -1.54 22.83 -12.70
CA GLU A 186 -2.33 23.50 -13.75
C GLU A 186 -1.47 24.33 -14.70
N LYS A 187 -0.47 25.06 -14.17
CA LYS A 187 0.51 25.79 -15.00
C LYS A 187 1.36 24.84 -15.83
N ALA A 188 1.77 23.70 -15.27
CA ALA A 188 2.54 22.69 -15.99
C ALA A 188 1.74 22.07 -17.14
N ILE A 189 0.45 21.76 -16.92
CA ILE A 189 -0.45 21.26 -17.98
C ILE A 189 -0.57 22.28 -19.11
N LYS A 190 -0.89 23.55 -18.80
CA LYS A 190 -0.99 24.61 -19.81
C LYS A 190 0.30 24.80 -20.62
N ARG A 191 1.46 24.69 -19.96
CA ARG A 191 2.76 24.79 -20.63
C ARG A 191 2.98 23.62 -21.59
N LEU A 192 2.67 22.40 -21.16
CA LEU A 192 2.81 21.19 -21.98
C LEU A 192 1.86 21.24 -23.18
N ASP A 193 0.61 21.66 -23.00
CA ASP A 193 -0.35 21.82 -24.10
C ASP A 193 0.15 22.83 -25.14
N ALA A 194 0.66 23.99 -24.71
CA ALA A 194 1.22 24.99 -25.62
C ALA A 194 2.48 24.48 -26.36
N GLU A 195 3.26 23.59 -25.75
CA GLU A 195 4.41 22.95 -26.41
C GLU A 195 3.95 21.91 -27.43
N LEU A 196 2.90 21.15 -27.09
CA LEU A 196 2.24 20.18 -27.97
C LEU A 196 1.67 20.89 -29.21
N ASP A 197 0.99 22.01 -29.03
CA ASP A 197 0.47 22.84 -30.12
C ASP A 197 1.60 23.35 -31.02
N LYS A 198 2.73 23.77 -30.46
CA LYS A 198 3.91 24.15 -31.28
C LYS A 198 4.47 23.00 -32.10
N TYR A 199 4.54 21.79 -31.53
CA TYR A 199 4.97 20.62 -32.28
C TYR A 199 3.98 20.26 -33.40
N VAL A 200 2.68 20.38 -33.14
CA VAL A 200 1.62 20.18 -34.13
C VAL A 200 1.72 21.23 -35.25
N ASP A 201 1.85 22.51 -34.90
CA ASP A 201 2.01 23.59 -35.86
C ASP A 201 3.27 23.42 -36.71
N SER A 202 4.39 23.01 -36.11
CA SER A 202 5.63 22.70 -36.84
C SER A 202 5.47 21.51 -37.79
N LEU A 203 4.67 20.51 -37.43
CA LEU A 203 4.35 19.38 -38.29
C LEU A 203 3.43 19.80 -39.46
N LEU A 204 2.47 20.69 -39.20
CA LEU A 204 1.54 21.22 -40.21
C LEU A 204 2.22 22.23 -41.15
N SER A 205 3.18 23.03 -40.66
CA SER A 205 3.93 24.01 -41.44
C SER A 205 5.05 23.39 -42.28
N THR A 206 5.28 22.08 -42.17
CA THR A 206 6.30 21.37 -42.95
C THR A 206 5.89 21.31 -44.42
N THR A 207 6.62 21.99 -45.30
CA THR A 207 6.37 22.06 -46.76
C THR A 207 6.79 20.81 -47.55
N ASN A 208 7.14 19.72 -46.85
CA ASN A 208 7.55 18.48 -47.49
C ASN A 208 6.32 17.62 -47.80
N ASP A 209 5.91 17.61 -49.08
CA ASP A 209 4.76 16.85 -49.60
C ASP A 209 4.78 15.35 -49.22
N ALA A 210 5.95 14.75 -49.06
CA ALA A 210 6.07 13.35 -48.66
C ALA A 210 5.66 13.12 -47.19
N VAL A 211 5.87 14.11 -46.33
CA VAL A 211 5.47 14.09 -44.91
C VAL A 211 3.97 14.35 -44.78
N ILE A 212 3.44 15.35 -45.49
CA ILE A 212 2.00 15.66 -45.52
C ILE A 212 1.18 14.45 -46.00
N LYS A 213 1.60 13.81 -47.12
CA LYS A 213 0.93 12.60 -47.62
C LYS A 213 0.93 11.46 -46.61
N LYS A 214 2.04 11.25 -45.89
CA LYS A 214 2.13 10.21 -44.85
C LYS A 214 1.23 10.50 -43.65
N ILE A 215 1.14 11.76 -43.23
CA ILE A 215 0.28 12.18 -42.12
C ILE A 215 -1.20 11.97 -42.49
N ASN A 216 -1.62 12.45 -43.67
CA ASN A 216 -3.00 12.31 -44.14
C ASN A 216 -3.40 10.84 -44.33
N ALA A 217 -2.54 10.03 -44.96
CA ALA A 217 -2.80 8.59 -45.11
C ALA A 217 -2.93 7.85 -43.76
N ARG A 218 -2.17 8.28 -42.74
CA ARG A 218 -2.26 7.73 -41.38
C ARG A 218 -3.56 8.18 -40.69
N ALA A 219 -3.99 9.42 -40.90
CA ALA A 219 -5.24 9.96 -40.37
C ALA A 219 -6.46 9.23 -40.96
N ASP A 220 -6.50 9.02 -42.28
CA ASP A 220 -7.57 8.31 -42.97
C ASP A 220 -7.69 6.85 -42.49
N LEU A 221 -6.56 6.16 -42.29
CA LEU A 221 -6.53 4.80 -41.73
C LEU A 221 -7.09 4.75 -40.31
N LEU A 222 -6.76 5.74 -39.46
CA LEU A 222 -7.25 5.82 -38.10
C LEU A 222 -8.74 6.16 -38.03
N GLU A 223 -9.25 7.03 -38.91
CA GLU A 223 -10.69 7.27 -39.03
C GLU A 223 -11.47 6.04 -39.49
N ALA A 224 -10.92 5.27 -40.43
CA ALA A 224 -11.52 4.00 -40.86
C ALA A 224 -11.56 2.98 -39.72
N GLN A 225 -10.52 2.93 -38.88
CA GLN A 225 -10.49 2.09 -37.67
C GLN A 225 -11.49 2.55 -36.61
N LYS A 226 -11.69 3.87 -36.45
CA LYS A 226 -12.66 4.43 -35.51
C LYS A 226 -14.11 4.17 -35.96
N LYS A 227 -14.38 4.23 -37.27
CA LYS A 227 -15.69 3.87 -37.85
C LYS A 227 -15.99 2.37 -37.70
N THR A 228 -15.02 1.49 -37.93
CA THR A 228 -15.22 0.03 -37.73
C THR A 228 -15.43 -0.35 -36.26
N GLN A 229 -14.82 0.37 -35.30
CA GLN A 229 -15.10 0.15 -33.87
C GLN A 229 -16.48 0.66 -33.44
N LYS A 230 -16.96 1.79 -33.98
CA LYS A 230 -18.30 2.34 -33.68
C LYS A 230 -19.46 1.52 -34.26
N VAL A 231 -19.23 0.77 -35.34
CA VAL A 231 -20.25 -0.10 -35.95
C VAL A 231 -20.35 -1.46 -35.24
N ASN A 232 -19.32 -1.84 -34.48
CA ASN A 232 -19.27 -3.06 -33.67
C ASN A 232 -19.58 -2.81 -32.17
N SER A 233 -20.09 -1.62 -31.84
CA SER A 233 -20.63 -1.24 -30.51
C SER A 233 -22.15 -1.17 -30.61
#